data_AF-A0A2V8QBN4-F1
#
_entry.id   AF-A0A2V8QBN4-F1
#
_cell.length_a   1.000
_cell.length_b   1.000
_cell.length_c   1.000
_cell.angle_alpha   90.00
_cell.angle_beta   90.00
_cell.angle_gamma   90.00
#
_symmetry.space_group_name_H-M   'P 1'
#
loop_
_entity.id
_entity.type
_entity.pdbx_description
1 polymer ?
#
loop_
_entity_poly.entity_id
_entity_poly.type
_entity_poly.pdbx_seq_one_letter_code
_entity_poly.pdbx_strand_id
1 'polypeptide(L)'
;MVIEFSESMSTFLDDETGNLISEGLALQVTRIYERAQHETLALLQSRPTQKVVVPVREWMSATQLAEYWQLYNDKNEPTTAGILKWSKRSPGQFPLPHAYMGDLLRFNRVEVDLWAREEAERRRLQNEKRRLKIA
;
A
#
# COMPACT_ATOMS: atom_id res chain seq x y z
N MET A 1 -8.11 34.85 -84.43
CA MET A 1 -9.56 34.66 -84.22
C MET A 1 -9.95 33.57 -85.19
N VAL A 2 -10.22 32.31 -84.83
CA VAL A 2 -10.92 31.73 -83.66
C VAL A 2 -10.18 30.46 -83.21
N ILE A 3 -10.28 30.19 -81.91
CA ILE A 3 -9.71 29.07 -81.17
C ILE A 3 -10.72 27.92 -81.21
N GLU A 4 -10.31 26.70 -81.56
CA GLU A 4 -11.03 25.49 -81.17
C GLU A 4 -10.08 24.55 -80.42
N PHE A 5 -10.29 24.50 -79.11
CA PHE A 5 -9.73 23.52 -78.18
C PHE A 5 -10.94 22.86 -77.53
N SER A 6 -11.05 21.54 -77.60
CA SER A 6 -11.51 20.68 -76.49
C SER A 6 -11.95 19.32 -77.01
N GLU A 7 -11.06 18.34 -76.95
CA GLU A 7 -11.45 17.01 -76.48
C GLU A 7 -10.21 16.31 -75.93
N SER A 8 -10.10 16.28 -74.61
CA SER A 8 -9.23 15.35 -73.89
C SER A 8 -10.05 14.75 -72.78
N MET A 9 -10.77 13.67 -73.10
CA MET A 9 -11.17 12.67 -72.12
C MET A 9 -9.91 12.16 -71.44
N SER A 10 -9.77 12.38 -70.13
CA SER A 10 -8.84 11.60 -69.32
C SER A 10 -9.39 11.41 -67.91
N THR A 11 -9.91 10.19 -67.71
CA THR A 11 -9.70 9.35 -66.53
C THR A 11 -10.08 9.92 -65.16
N PHE A 12 -11.31 9.65 -64.76
CA PHE A 12 -11.70 9.33 -63.38
C PHE A 12 -10.92 8.11 -62.88
N LEU A 13 -9.91 8.26 -62.02
CA LEU A 13 -9.36 7.20 -61.14
C LEU A 13 -8.43 7.83 -60.07
N ASP A 14 -8.96 8.56 -59.08
CA ASP A 14 -8.12 9.09 -57.97
C ASP A 14 -8.78 9.00 -56.57
N ASP A 15 -9.89 8.28 -56.41
CA ASP A 15 -10.64 8.28 -55.13
C ASP A 15 -10.45 6.99 -54.28
N GLU A 16 -10.12 5.85 -54.90
CA GLU A 16 -9.98 4.57 -54.17
C GLU A 16 -8.63 4.39 -53.47
N THR A 17 -7.54 4.92 -54.03
CA THR A 17 -6.18 4.77 -53.48
C THR A 17 -5.93 5.64 -52.25
N GLY A 18 -6.51 6.85 -52.21
CA GLY A 18 -6.45 7.73 -51.04
C GLY A 18 -7.15 7.15 -49.82
N ASN A 19 -8.26 6.43 -50.03
CA ASN A 19 -9.05 5.82 -48.96
C ASN A 19 -8.33 4.61 -48.33
N LEU A 20 -7.70 3.75 -49.15
CA LEU A 20 -6.91 2.60 -48.67
C LEU A 20 -5.66 3.01 -47.87
N ILE A 21 -5.00 4.10 -48.25
CA ILE A 21 -3.84 4.65 -47.53
C ILE A 21 -4.29 5.27 -46.19
N SER A 22 -5.45 5.94 -46.20
CA SER A 22 -6.07 6.53 -45.00
C SER A 22 -6.46 5.46 -43.97
N GLU A 23 -7.10 4.38 -44.41
CA GLU A 23 -7.47 3.25 -43.53
C GLU A 23 -6.25 2.51 -42.98
N GLY A 24 -5.22 2.29 -43.81
CA GLY A 24 -3.96 1.67 -43.37
C GLY A 24 -3.22 2.50 -42.33
N LEU A 25 -3.23 3.83 -42.47
CA LEU A 25 -2.65 4.75 -41.49
C LEU A 25 -3.44 4.76 -40.18
N ALA A 26 -4.77 4.77 -40.26
CA ALA A 26 -5.64 4.72 -39.08
C ALA A 26 -5.40 3.44 -38.25
N LEU A 27 -5.26 2.29 -38.92
CA LEU A 27 -4.92 1.01 -38.27
C LEU A 27 -3.55 1.06 -37.58
N GLN A 28 -2.55 1.67 -38.22
CA GLN A 28 -1.23 1.83 -37.60
C GLN A 28 -1.26 2.74 -36.37
N VAL A 29 -1.99 3.86 -36.43
CA VAL A 29 -2.13 4.79 -35.31
C VAL A 29 -2.81 4.11 -34.12
N THR A 30 -3.89 3.37 -34.35
CA THR A 30 -4.60 2.61 -33.30
C THR A 30 -3.67 1.59 -32.64
N ARG A 31 -2.91 0.84 -33.44
CA ARG A 31 -1.95 -0.16 -32.92
C ARG A 31 -0.85 0.47 -32.06
N ILE A 32 -0.32 1.62 -32.46
CA ILE A 32 0.70 2.36 -31.70
C ILE A 32 0.09 2.86 -30.38
N TYR A 33 -1.12 3.42 -30.44
CA TYR A 33 -1.82 3.94 -29.27
C TYR A 33 -2.09 2.84 -28.23
N GLU A 34 -2.64 1.71 -28.67
CA GLU A 34 -2.89 0.56 -27.79
C GLU A 34 -1.60 0.06 -27.15
N ARG A 35 -0.53 -0.09 -27.93
CA ARG A 35 0.77 -0.51 -27.41
C ARG A 35 1.30 0.46 -26.36
N ALA A 36 1.26 1.76 -26.63
CA ALA A 36 1.71 2.80 -25.71
C ALA A 36 0.89 2.82 -24.41
N GLN A 37 -0.43 2.58 -24.49
CA GLN A 37 -1.27 2.44 -23.30
C GLN A 37 -0.85 1.26 -22.44
N HIS A 38 -0.65 0.08 -23.04
CA HIS A 38 -0.23 -1.12 -22.31
C HIS A 38 1.15 -0.95 -21.68
N GLU A 39 2.11 -0.37 -22.40
CA GLU A 39 3.45 -0.08 -21.88
C GLU A 39 3.40 0.91 -20.72
N THR A 40 2.57 1.96 -20.82
CA THR A 40 2.41 2.96 -19.74
C THR A 40 1.78 2.33 -18.50
N LEU A 41 0.75 1.50 -18.66
CA LEU A 41 0.13 0.78 -17.55
C LEU A 41 1.10 -0.20 -16.89
N ALA A 42 1.87 -0.93 -17.69
CA ALA A 42 2.91 -1.83 -17.19
C ALA A 42 3.99 -1.08 -16.39
N LEU A 43 4.44 0.09 -16.87
CA LEU A 43 5.41 0.92 -16.17
C LEU A 43 4.88 1.50 -14.84
N LEU A 44 3.60 1.87 -14.80
CA LEU A 44 2.96 2.33 -13.57
C LEU A 44 2.82 1.20 -12.55
N GLN A 45 2.48 0.00 -13.00
CA GLN A 45 2.36 -1.20 -12.15
C GLN A 45 3.72 -1.75 -11.71
N SER A 46 4.75 -1.62 -12.55
CA SER A 46 6.10 -2.11 -12.28
C SER A 46 6.92 -1.17 -11.39
N ARG A 47 6.41 0.01 -11.04
CA ARG A 47 7.08 0.86 -10.04
C ARG A 47 7.21 0.04 -8.77
N PRO A 48 8.45 -0.32 -8.36
CA PRO A 48 8.62 -0.94 -7.07
C PRO A 48 8.10 0.10 -6.08
N THR A 49 7.06 -0.27 -5.32
CA THR A 49 6.75 0.42 -4.08
C THR A 49 8.03 0.31 -3.29
N GLN A 50 8.85 1.36 -3.33
CA GLN A 50 10.07 1.46 -2.57
C GLN A 50 9.57 1.42 -1.14
N LYS A 51 9.54 0.21 -0.56
CA LYS A 51 9.18 0.00 0.83
C LYS A 51 10.23 0.79 1.56
N VAL A 52 9.86 1.98 2.00
CA VAL A 52 10.69 2.79 2.87
C VAL A 52 10.91 1.90 4.08
N VAL A 53 12.07 1.25 4.13
CA VAL A 53 12.47 0.46 5.29
C VAL A 53 12.81 1.51 6.35
N VAL A 54 11.77 1.97 7.05
CA VAL A 54 11.94 2.86 8.19
C VAL A 54 12.78 2.07 9.19
N PRO A 55 13.97 2.56 9.57
CA PRO A 55 14.80 1.87 10.57
C PRO A 55 13.96 1.64 11.82
N VAL A 56 13.90 0.39 12.28
CA VAL A 56 13.10 0.04 13.45
C VAL A 56 13.66 0.79 14.65
N ARG A 57 12.90 1.77 15.15
CA ARG A 57 13.31 2.59 16.28
C ARG A 57 13.37 1.74 17.53
N GLU A 58 14.44 1.89 18.30
CA GLU A 58 14.61 1.15 19.55
C GLU A 58 13.67 1.67 20.65
N TRP A 59 13.51 3.00 20.72
CA TRP A 59 12.59 3.66 21.64
C TRP A 59 11.39 4.21 20.88
N MET A 60 10.19 3.88 21.36
CA MET A 60 8.92 4.19 20.69
C MET A 60 7.95 4.92 21.61
N SER A 61 7.10 5.77 21.03
CA SER A 61 5.89 6.29 21.69
C SER A 61 4.80 5.21 21.76
N ALA A 62 3.73 5.45 22.52
CA ALA A 62 2.59 4.53 22.56
C ALA A 62 1.96 4.29 21.16
N THR A 63 1.86 5.35 20.34
CA THR A 63 1.32 5.26 18.98
C THR A 63 2.24 4.45 18.07
N GLN A 64 3.55 4.69 18.13
CA GLN A 64 4.53 3.92 17.34
C GLN A 64 4.57 2.46 17.76
N LEU A 65 4.41 2.18 19.06
CA LEU A 65 4.31 0.81 19.55
C LEU A 65 3.01 0.14 19.07
N ALA A 66 1.89 0.88 19.03
CA ALA A 66 0.65 0.37 18.47
C ALA A 66 0.77 0.05 16.97
N GLU A 67 1.44 0.90 16.19
CA GLU A 67 1.75 0.64 14.78
C GLU A 67 2.66 -0.59 14.61
N TYR A 68 3.72 -0.68 15.42
CA TYR A 68 4.66 -1.80 15.40
C TYR A 68 3.98 -3.14 15.72
N TRP A 69 3.10 -3.16 16.72
CA TRP A 69 2.30 -4.34 17.09
C TRP A 69 1.02 -4.51 16.26
N GLN A 70 0.78 -3.63 15.28
CA GLN A 70 -0.39 -3.64 14.41
C GLN A 70 -1.73 -3.63 15.18
N LEU A 71 -1.79 -2.87 16.26
CA LEU A 71 -2.99 -2.68 17.06
C LEU A 71 -3.85 -1.57 16.44
N TYR A 72 -4.79 -1.93 15.58
CA TYR A 72 -5.69 -0.99 14.92
C TYR A 72 -7.13 -1.12 15.42
N ASN A 73 -7.87 -0.01 15.46
CA ASN A 73 -9.31 -0.01 15.70
C ASN A 73 -10.10 -0.27 14.40
N ASP A 74 -11.43 -0.28 14.50
CA ASP A 74 -12.34 -0.45 13.35
C ASP A 74 -12.20 0.66 12.28
N LYS A 75 -11.58 1.79 12.62
CA LYS A 75 -11.29 2.92 11.72
C LYS A 75 -9.89 2.85 11.11
N ASN A 76 -9.16 1.76 11.33
CA ASN A 76 -7.78 1.57 10.89
C ASN A 76 -6.78 2.58 11.49
N GLU A 77 -7.07 3.10 12.69
CA GLU A 77 -6.18 3.98 13.44
C GLU A 77 -5.46 3.20 14.56
N PRO A 78 -4.17 3.50 14.82
CA PRO A 78 -3.40 2.82 15.86
C PRO A 78 -3.99 3.09 17.26
N THR A 79 -4.31 2.02 17.99
CA THR A 79 -4.98 2.07 19.28
C THR A 79 -4.00 1.96 20.44
N THR A 80 -3.90 3.03 21.23
CA THR A 80 -2.97 3.13 22.36
C THR A 80 -3.60 2.79 23.72
N ALA A 81 -4.93 2.67 23.80
CA ALA A 81 -5.64 2.45 25.06
C ALA A 81 -5.18 1.19 25.81
N GLY A 82 -4.93 0.09 25.08
CA GLY A 82 -4.42 -1.15 25.65
C GLY A 82 -3.01 -0.99 26.22
N ILE A 83 -2.11 -0.35 25.46
CA ILE A 83 -0.72 -0.08 25.84
C ILE A 83 -0.69 0.76 27.12
N LEU A 84 -1.44 1.87 27.16
CA LEU A 84 -1.51 2.74 28.34
C LEU A 84 -2.13 2.05 29.56
N LYS A 85 -3.09 1.15 29.34
CA LYS A 85 -3.66 0.33 30.42
C LYS A 85 -2.64 -0.64 30.98
N TRP A 86 -1.79 -1.23 30.14
CA TRP A 86 -0.73 -2.16 30.58
C TRP A 86 0.41 -1.44 31.29
N SER A 87 0.79 -0.24 30.86
CA SER A 87 1.83 0.55 31.51
C SER A 87 1.43 1.04 32.90
N LYS A 88 0.12 1.30 33.13
CA LYS A 88 -0.43 1.76 34.41
C LYS A 88 -0.75 0.65 35.42
N ARG A 89 -0.47 -0.62 35.11
CA ARG A 89 -0.72 -1.74 36.05
C ARG A 89 0.17 -1.58 37.29
N SER A 90 -0.26 -2.15 38.41
CA SER A 90 0.59 -2.21 39.61
C SER A 90 1.77 -3.16 39.39
N PRO A 91 2.91 -3.00 40.10
CA PRO A 91 4.09 -3.85 39.93
C PRO A 91 3.80 -5.36 40.05
N GLY A 92 2.85 -5.76 40.90
CA GLY A 92 2.42 -7.16 41.05
C GLY A 92 1.56 -7.71 39.91
N GLN A 93 1.16 -6.86 38.96
CA GLN A 93 0.36 -7.23 37.78
C GLN A 93 1.17 -7.19 36.48
N PHE A 94 2.50 -7.22 36.59
CA PHE A 94 3.43 -7.23 35.46
C PHE A 94 3.14 -6.07 34.48
N PRO A 95 3.37 -4.81 34.90
CA PRO A 95 3.14 -3.67 34.02
C PRO A 95 4.04 -3.72 32.80
N LEU A 96 3.58 -3.12 31.71
CA LEU A 96 4.38 -2.98 30.50
C LEU A 96 5.63 -2.13 30.82
N PRO A 97 6.87 -2.61 30.54
CA PRO A 97 8.09 -1.85 30.76
C PRO A 97 8.07 -0.52 30.01
N HIS A 98 8.40 0.56 30.71
CA HIS A 98 8.42 1.90 30.16
C HIS A 98 9.41 2.78 30.91
N ALA A 99 9.85 3.84 30.26
CA ALA A 99 10.66 4.89 30.86
C ALA A 99 10.08 6.26 30.53
N TYR A 100 10.37 7.22 31.40
CA TYR A 100 10.07 8.63 31.18
C TYR A 100 11.33 9.33 30.69
N MET A 101 11.30 9.89 29.48
CA MET A 101 12.35 10.74 28.93
C MET A 101 11.89 12.21 29.07
N GLY A 102 12.12 12.78 30.26
CA GLY A 102 11.41 13.98 30.70
C GLY A 102 9.94 13.64 30.94
N ASP A 103 9.03 14.43 30.37
CA ASP A 103 7.58 14.15 30.46
C ASP A 103 7.08 13.10 29.46
N LEU A 104 7.97 12.63 28.57
CA LEU A 104 7.60 11.75 27.47
C LEU A 104 7.71 10.28 27.87
N LEU A 105 6.56 9.61 27.93
CA LEU A 105 6.50 8.15 28.07
C LEU A 105 7.07 7.46 26.82
N ARG A 106 8.01 6.55 27.05
CA ARG A 106 8.73 5.80 26.00
C ARG A 106 8.84 4.32 26.35
N PHE A 107 8.84 3.51 25.30
CA PHE A 107 8.88 2.06 25.37
C PHE A 107 10.11 1.56 24.62
N ASN A 108 10.94 0.74 25.25
CA ASN A 108 12.06 0.07 24.57
C ASN A 108 11.53 -1.19 23.87
N ARG A 109 11.83 -1.35 22.58
CA ARG A 109 11.37 -2.46 21.75
C ARG A 109 11.65 -3.84 22.36
N VAL A 110 12.88 -4.06 22.82
CA VAL A 110 13.32 -5.39 23.28
C VAL A 110 12.57 -5.79 24.54
N GLU A 111 12.42 -4.84 25.47
CA GLU A 111 11.71 -5.07 26.72
C GLU A 111 10.22 -5.33 26.52
N VAL A 112 9.57 -4.53 25.67
CA VAL A 112 8.13 -4.72 25.40
C VAL A 112 7.85 -6.00 24.63
N ASP A 113 8.74 -6.44 23.73
CA ASP A 113 8.60 -7.70 23.01
C ASP A 113 8.83 -8.92 23.91
N LEU A 114 9.77 -8.84 24.85
CA LEU A 114 9.91 -9.85 25.88
C LEU A 114 8.65 -9.92 26.75
N TRP A 115 8.18 -8.78 27.24
CA TRP A 115 6.97 -8.70 28.05
C TRP A 115 5.74 -9.27 27.33
N ALA A 116 5.58 -8.98 26.03
CA ALA A 116 4.44 -9.45 25.25
C ALA A 116 4.41 -10.98 25.14
N ARG A 117 5.58 -11.62 24.94
CA ARG A 117 5.70 -13.08 24.94
C ARG A 117 5.30 -13.68 26.27
N GLU A 118 5.80 -13.13 27.37
CA GLU A 118 5.46 -13.61 28.71
C GLU A 118 3.98 -13.37 29.05
N GLU A 119 3.40 -12.25 28.62
CA GLU A 119 1.98 -11.95 28.83
C GLU A 119 1.09 -12.96 28.11
N ALA A 120 1.47 -13.36 26.90
CA ALA A 120 0.76 -14.39 26.15
C ALA A 120 0.76 -15.73 26.91
N GLU A 121 1.91 -16.15 27.44
CA GLU A 121 2.04 -17.35 28.27
C GLU A 121 1.22 -17.26 29.56
N ARG A 122 1.29 -16.12 30.27
CA ARG A 122 0.45 -15.88 31.47
C ARG A 122 -1.04 -16.03 31.15
N ARG A 123 -1.50 -15.49 30.02
CA ARG A 123 -2.91 -15.62 29.61
C ARG A 123 -3.28 -17.04 29.20
N ARG A 124 -2.39 -17.79 28.54
CA ARG A 124 -2.59 -19.22 28.22
C ARG A 124 -2.82 -20.04 29.49
N LEU A 125 -1.92 -19.90 30.47
CA LEU A 125 -2.02 -20.61 31.75
C LEU A 125 -3.29 -20.22 32.54
N GLN A 126 -3.69 -18.94 32.51
CA GLN A 126 -4.95 -18.52 33.15
C GLN A 126 -6.17 -19.12 32.48
N ASN A 127 -6.20 -19.16 31.14
CA ASN A 127 -7.31 -19.73 30.39
C ASN A 127 -7.42 -21.24 30.58
N GLU A 128 -6.29 -21.95 30.62
CA GLU A 128 -6.25 -23.38 30.94
C GLU A 128 -6.79 -23.67 32.34
N LYS A 129 -6.32 -22.92 33.35
CA LYS A 129 -6.86 -23.01 34.72
C LYS A 129 -8.37 -22.73 34.79
N ARG A 130 -8.88 -21.79 33.98
CA ARG A 130 -10.32 -21.52 33.91
C ARG A 130 -11.09 -22.68 33.28
N ARG A 131 -10.59 -23.27 32.20
CA ARG A 131 -11.20 -24.45 31.56
C ARG A 131 -11.29 -25.64 32.51
N LEU A 132 -10.21 -25.94 33.24
CA LEU A 132 -10.14 -27.07 34.17
C LEU A 132 -11.02 -26.89 35.43
N LYS A 133 -11.41 -25.66 35.77
CA LYS A 133 -12.33 -25.38 36.90
C LYS A 133 -13.81 -25.46 36.50
N ILE A 134 -14.11 -25.50 35.21
CA ILE A 134 -15.47 -25.53 34.66
C ILE A 134 -15.85 -26.96 34.21
N ALA A 135 -14.88 -27.84 33.99
CA ALA A 135 -15.08 -29.27 33.76
C ALA A 135 -15.13 -30.04 35.09
#